data_AF-A0A7C5M0N0-F1
#
_entry.id   AF-A0A7C5M0N0-F1
#
_cell.length_a   1.000
_cell.length_b   1.000
_cell.length_c   1.000
_cell.angle_alpha   90.00
_cell.angle_beta   90.00
_cell.angle_gamma   90.00
#
_symmetry.space_group_name_H-M   'P 1'
#
loop_
_entity.id
_entity.type
_entity.pdbx_description
1 polymer ?
#
loop_
_entity_poly.entity_id
_entity_poly.type
_entity_poly.pdbx_seq_one_letter_code
_entity_poly.pdbx_strand_id
1 'polypeptide(L)' 'MLREKVRAMAEYKKRSAPSASRNQGPIGEHLQELLPQKADVLEIASGTGQHGAHFCSLRPDISWQYSDIDETACASQLAY' A
#
# COMPACT_ATOMS: atom_id res chain seq x y z
N MET A 1 20.02 20.89 -2.28
CA MET A 1 20.47 19.47 -2.17
C MET A 1 20.15 18.80 -0.83
N LEU A 2 20.85 19.04 0.30
CA LEU A 2 20.52 18.31 1.57
C LEU A 2 19.21 18.79 2.22
N ARG A 3 18.91 20.10 2.16
CA ARG A 3 17.69 20.69 2.74
C ARG A 3 16.40 20.31 1.98
N GLU A 4 16.50 20.05 0.68
CA GLU A 4 15.34 19.59 -0.13
C GLU A 4 15.03 18.13 0.15
N LYS A 5 16.04 17.27 0.33
CA LYS A 5 15.85 15.87 0.73
C LYS A 5 15.21 15.76 2.12
N VAL A 6 15.63 16.59 3.08
CA VAL A 6 15.02 16.63 4.43
C VAL A 6 13.58 17.13 4.39
N ARG A 7 13.24 18.06 3.49
CA ARG A 7 11.86 18.53 3.28
C ARG A 7 10.98 17.47 2.61
N ALA A 8 11.52 16.74 1.62
CA ALA A 8 10.86 15.59 1.00
C ALA A 8 10.64 14.44 2.01
N MET A 9 11.59 14.22 2.93
CA MET A 9 11.42 13.23 4.01
C MET A 9 10.35 13.64 5.04
N ALA A 10 10.12 14.94 5.24
CA ALA A 10 9.05 15.45 6.09
C ALA A 10 7.65 15.34 5.45
N GLU A 11 7.55 14.93 4.17
CA GLU A 11 6.30 14.78 3.41
C GLU A 11 5.89 13.31 3.13
N TYR A 12 6.55 12.32 3.75
CA TYR A 12 6.07 10.93 3.83
C TYR A 12 4.86 10.81 4.77
N LYS A 13 3.80 11.57 4.47
CA LYS A 13 2.57 11.55 5.24
C LYS A 13 1.70 10.41 4.75
N LYS A 14 1.57 9.38 5.60
CA LYS A 14 0.57 8.33 5.48
C LYS A 14 -0.81 8.94 5.24
N ARG A 15 -1.40 8.65 4.07
CA ARG A 15 -2.74 9.09 3.67
C ARG A 15 -3.76 8.00 3.99
N SER A 16 -5.03 8.38 4.04
CA SER A 16 -6.14 7.43 4.13
C SER A 16 -7.24 7.79 3.13
N ALA A 17 -7.93 6.76 2.65
CA ALA A 17 -9.02 6.82 1.70
C ALA A 17 -10.21 6.05 2.28
N PRO A 18 -11.37 6.71 2.51
CA PRO A 18 -12.55 6.05 3.06
C PRO A 18 -13.05 4.88 2.21
N SER A 19 -12.87 4.94 0.88
CA SER A 19 -13.19 3.84 -0.03
C SER A 19 -12.34 2.60 0.25
N ALA A 20 -11.02 2.77 0.40
CA ALA A 20 -10.09 1.68 0.71
C ALA A 20 -10.47 0.99 2.03
N SER A 21 -10.78 1.77 3.07
CA SER A 21 -11.23 1.21 4.35
C SER A 21 -12.56 0.44 4.26
N ARG A 22 -13.50 0.88 3.42
CA ARG A 22 -14.80 0.19 3.26
C ARG A 22 -14.68 -1.11 2.46
N ASN A 23 -13.83 -1.15 1.44
CA ASN A 23 -13.76 -2.28 0.51
C ASN A 23 -12.62 -3.27 0.79
N GLN A 24 -11.67 -2.97 1.69
CA GLN A 24 -10.56 -3.87 2.01
C GLN A 24 -11.02 -5.26 2.49
N GLY A 25 -12.10 -5.35 3.28
CA GLY A 25 -12.64 -6.63 3.76
C GLY A 25 -13.18 -7.49 2.63
N PRO A 26 -14.21 -7.03 1.89
CA PRO A 26 -14.78 -7.79 0.76
C PRO A 26 -13.76 -8.18 -0.32
N ILE A 27 -12.79 -7.30 -0.61
CA ILE A 27 -11.71 -7.61 -1.58
C ILE A 27 -10.76 -8.67 -1.00
N GLY A 28 -10.40 -8.56 0.28
CA GLY A 28 -9.50 -9.49 0.96
C GLY A 28 -10.05 -10.91 1.06
N GLU A 29 -11.35 -11.07 1.25
CA GLU A 29 -12.00 -12.39 1.24
C GLU A 29 -11.77 -13.12 -0.09
N HIS A 30 -11.97 -12.43 -1.21
CA HIS A 30 -11.77 -13.02 -2.53
C HIS A 30 -10.29 -13.22 -2.88
N LEU A 31 -9.43 -12.25 -2.54
CA LEU A 31 -7.99 -12.36 -2.81
C LEU A 31 -7.34 -13.52 -2.07
N GLN A 32 -7.80 -13.85 -0.85
CA GLN A 32 -7.25 -14.98 -0.09
C GLN A 32 -7.44 -16.33 -0.81
N GLU A 33 -8.52 -16.50 -1.56
CA GLU A 33 -8.80 -17.71 -2.34
C GLU A 33 -7.97 -17.77 -3.63
N LEU A 34 -7.62 -16.61 -4.19
CA LEU A 34 -6.92 -16.49 -5.47
C LEU A 34 -5.39 -16.48 -5.32
N LEU A 35 -4.87 -15.88 -4.26
CA LEU A 35 -3.44 -15.73 -4.05
C LEU A 35 -2.81 -17.05 -3.59
N PRO A 36 -1.80 -17.57 -4.30
CA PRO A 36 -1.08 -18.75 -3.84
C PRO A 36 -0.36 -18.49 -2.51
N GLN A 37 0.08 -19.56 -1.86
CA GLN A 37 0.94 -19.43 -0.68
C GLN A 37 2.25 -18.72 -1.07
N LYS A 38 2.70 -17.77 -0.25
CA LYS A 38 3.90 -16.94 -0.52
C LYS A 38 3.84 -16.16 -1.84
N ALA A 39 2.67 -15.65 -2.19
CA ALA A 39 2.51 -14.80 -3.36
C ALA A 39 3.34 -13.51 -3.25
N ASP A 40 3.89 -13.07 -4.38
CA ASP A 40 4.38 -11.72 -4.58
C ASP A 40 3.33 -10.95 -5.40
N VAL A 41 2.82 -9.85 -4.84
CA VAL A 41 1.72 -9.08 -5.42
C VAL A 41 2.21 -7.70 -5.85
N LEU A 42 1.90 -7.28 -7.08
CA LEU A 42 2.05 -5.91 -7.54
C LEU A 42 0.67 -5.25 -7.62
N GLU A 43 0.47 -4.20 -6.85
CA GLU A 43 -0.74 -3.37 -6.93
C GLU A 43 -0.46 -2.15 -7.81
N ILE A 44 -1.22 -2.02 -8.91
CA ILE A 44 -1.14 -0.88 -9.82
C ILE A 44 -2.04 0.24 -9.30
N ALA A 45 -1.51 1.46 -9.22
CA ALA A 45 -2.20 2.64 -8.69
C ALA A 45 -2.67 2.43 -7.24
N SER A 46 -1.74 2.02 -6.36
CA SER A 46 -2.02 1.65 -4.97
C SER A 46 -2.51 2.81 -4.11
N GLY A 47 -2.46 4.06 -4.60
CA GLY A 47 -2.97 5.23 -3.91
C GLY A 47 -2.36 5.41 -2.53
N THR A 48 -3.14 5.21 -1.47
CA THR A 48 -2.67 5.39 -0.10
C THR A 48 -1.77 4.25 0.41
N GLY A 49 -1.82 3.06 -0.21
CA GLY A 49 -1.12 1.85 0.27
C GLY A 49 -1.88 1.06 1.34
N GLN A 50 -3.13 1.44 1.65
CA GLN A 50 -3.92 0.77 2.71
C GLN A 50 -4.20 -0.70 2.45
N HIS A 51 -4.45 -1.10 1.19
CA HIS A 51 -4.79 -2.48 0.84
C HIS A 51 -3.61 -3.41 1.06
N GLY A 52 -2.44 -3.13 0.49
CA GLY A 52 -1.25 -3.94 0.74
C GLY A 52 -0.92 -4.08 2.22
N ALA A 53 -1.00 -2.99 3.00
CA ALA A 53 -0.74 -3.06 4.44
C ALA A 53 -1.76 -3.94 5.18
N HIS A 54 -3.05 -3.82 4.81
CA HIS A 54 -4.10 -4.65 5.39
C HIS A 54 -3.90 -6.13 5.03
N PHE A 55 -3.62 -6.44 3.78
CA PHE A 55 -3.50 -7.82 3.32
C PHE A 55 -2.23 -8.51 3.82
N CYS A 56 -1.09 -7.83 3.87
CA CYS A 56 0.11 -8.37 4.51
C CYS A 56 -0.10 -8.60 6.02
N SER A 57 -0.95 -7.82 6.70
CA SER A 57 -1.28 -8.08 8.11
C SER A 57 -2.11 -9.35 8.30
N LEU A 58 -2.98 -9.69 7.34
CA LEU A 58 -3.81 -10.90 7.35
C LEU A 58 -3.08 -12.13 6.82
N ARG A 59 -2.15 -11.93 5.89
CA ARG A 59 -1.34 -12.97 5.23
C ARG A 59 0.15 -12.62 5.38
N PRO A 60 0.79 -12.95 6.52
CA PRO A 60 2.21 -12.66 6.73
C PRO A 60 3.14 -13.44 5.79
N ASP A 61 2.63 -14.42 5.04
CA ASP A 61 3.39 -15.19 4.07
C ASP A 61 3.56 -14.48 2.72
N ILE A 62 2.74 -13.48 2.39
CA ILE A 62 2.78 -12.78 1.09
C ILE A 62 3.59 -11.48 1.17
N SER A 63 4.14 -11.08 0.03
CA SER A 63 4.80 -9.79 -0.17
C SER A 63 3.94 -8.88 -1.05
N TRP A 64 3.96 -7.57 -0.77
CA TRP A 64 3.19 -6.58 -1.52
C TRP A 64 4.07 -5.45 -2.02
N GLN A 65 4.09 -5.26 -3.34
CA GLN A 65 4.73 -4.15 -4.02
C GLN A 65 3.67 -3.11 -4.41
N TYR A 66 3.80 -1.93 -3.83
CA TYR A 66 2.98 -0.78 -4.21
C TYR A 66 3.54 -0.12 -5.48
N SER A 67 2.66 0.47 -6.28
CA SER A 67 3.06 1.32 -7.40
C SER A 67 2.03 2.42 -7.67
N ASP A 68 2.51 3.62 -7.95
CA ASP A 68 1.68 4.75 -8.37
C ASP A 68 2.52 5.74 -9.17
N ILE A 69 1.86 6.56 -9.99
CA ILE A 69 2.50 7.66 -10.72
C ILE A 69 2.55 8.94 -9.88
N ASP A 70 1.65 9.07 -8.91
CA ASP A 70 1.59 10.21 -7.99
C ASP A 70 2.69 10.06 -6.92
N GLU A 71 3.67 10.95 -6.92
CA GLU A 71 4.75 10.94 -5.92
C GLU A 71 4.24 11.03 -4.48
N THR A 72 3.10 11.71 -4.26
CA THR A 72 2.47 11.79 -2.93
C THR A 72 1.79 10.48 -2.53
N ALA A 73 1.35 9.68 -3.50
CA ALA A 73 0.88 8.30 -3.28
C ALA A 73 2.05 7.39 -2.91
N CYS A 74 3.13 7.45 -3.69
CA CYS A 74 4.37 6.73 -3.39
C CYS A 74 4.90 7.07 -1.99
N ALA A 75 4.85 8.35 -1.59
CA ALA A 75 5.23 8.77 -0.25
C ALA A 75 4.29 8.22 0.84
N SER A 76 2.98 8.12 0.59
CA SER A 76 2.06 7.46 1.52
C SER A 76 2.37 5.97 1.68
N GLN A 77 2.66 5.27 0.58
CA GLN A 77 2.94 3.84 0.55
C GLN A 77 4.21 3.48 1.33
N LEU A 78 5.26 4.30 1.20
CA LEU A 78 6.51 4.13 1.95
C LEU A 78 6.38 4.38 3.46
N ALA A 79 5.24 4.91 3.92
CA ALA A 79 4.93 5.11 5.34
C ALA A 79 4.09 3.96 5.95
N TYR A 80 3.87 2.87 5.21
CA TYR A 80 3.28 1.61 5.68
C TYR A 80 4.34 0.53 5.83
#